data_AF-A0A2W5UHM3-F1
#
_entry.id   AF-A0A2W5UHM3-F1
#
_cell.length_a   1.000
_cell.length_b   1.000
_cell.length_c   1.000
_cell.angle_alpha   90.00
_cell.angle_beta   90.00
_cell.angle_gamma   90.00
#
_symmetry.space_group_name_H-M   'P 1'
#
loop_
_entity.id
_entity.type
_entity.pdbx_description
1 polymer ?
#
loop_
_entity_poly.entity_id
_entity_poly.type
_entity_poly.pdbx_seq_one_letter_code
_entity_poly.pdbx_strand_id
1 'polypeptide(L)'
;MSALQTATAFPLSKSVDAIRESVDRLEKLLPDREDSAIVLDFIEDDLREGLDAISEVEAHFTDILDTLRADKVTPIKLLDAAEDFRVLNRIEYLMVVVAQLRRRLSQAAGKMRERPVR
;
A
#
# COMPACT_ATOMS: atom_id res chain seq x y z
N MET A 1 9.89 26.05 -13.37
CA MET A 1 9.24 25.95 -12.05
C MET A 1 8.35 24.73 -12.08
N SER A 2 8.85 23.60 -11.56
CA SER A 2 8.09 22.35 -11.50
C SER A 2 7.31 22.34 -10.20
N ALA A 3 5.99 22.16 -10.28
CA ALA A 3 5.17 22.01 -9.09
C ALA A 3 5.59 20.69 -8.41
N LEU A 4 6.21 20.80 -7.24
CA LEU A 4 6.23 19.72 -6.26
C LEU A 4 4.77 19.45 -5.91
N GLN A 5 4.20 18.46 -6.57
CA GLN A 5 2.89 17.93 -6.26
C GLN A 5 3.03 17.39 -4.83
N THR A 6 2.55 18.17 -3.86
CA THR A 6 2.48 17.78 -2.47
C THR A 6 1.77 16.44 -2.44
N ALA A 7 2.49 15.37 -2.10
CA ALA A 7 1.87 14.10 -1.78
C ALA A 7 1.01 14.36 -0.55
N THR A 8 -0.24 14.76 -0.76
CA THR A 8 -1.22 14.82 0.31
C THR A 8 -1.39 13.38 0.74
N ALA A 9 -0.83 13.03 1.90
CA ALA A 9 -1.11 11.78 2.58
C ALA A 9 -2.63 11.59 2.56
N PHE A 10 -3.09 10.64 1.73
CA PHE A 10 -4.49 10.30 1.69
C PHE A 10 -4.85 9.75 3.07
N PRO A 11 -5.87 10.29 3.76
CA PRO A 11 -6.24 9.76 5.07
C PRO A 11 -6.47 8.26 4.95
N LEU A 12 -5.80 7.46 5.78
CA LEU A 12 -5.88 5.99 5.72
C LEU A 12 -7.32 5.47 5.73
N SER A 13 -8.24 6.16 6.43
CA SER A 13 -9.68 5.85 6.42
C SER A 13 -10.33 6.01 5.04
N LYS A 14 -10.00 7.07 4.30
CA LYS A 14 -10.45 7.24 2.91
C LYS A 14 -9.85 6.19 1.99
N SER A 15 -8.64 5.71 2.30
CA SER A 15 -8.00 4.65 1.52
C SER A 15 -8.65 3.28 1.76
N VAL A 16 -9.07 2.95 2.98
CA VAL A 16 -9.82 1.71 3.27
C VAL A 16 -11.16 1.68 2.54
N ASP A 17 -11.91 2.78 2.57
CA ASP A 17 -13.18 2.89 1.83
C ASP A 17 -12.94 2.76 0.32
N ALA A 18 -11.88 3.39 -0.21
CA ALA A 18 -11.52 3.30 -1.62
C ALA A 18 -11.07 1.89 -2.04
N ILE A 19 -10.38 1.14 -1.16
CA ILE A 19 -10.04 -0.27 -1.39
C ILE A 19 -11.31 -1.09 -1.54
N ARG A 20 -12.23 -1.00 -0.57
CA ARG A 20 -13.48 -1.76 -0.60
C ARG A 20 -14.29 -1.43 -1.86
N GLU A 21 -14.47 -0.15 -2.16
CA GLU A 21 -15.18 0.27 -3.36
C GLU A 21 -14.54 -0.28 -4.65
N SER A 22 -13.20 -0.32 -4.71
CA SER A 22 -12.48 -0.84 -5.87
C SER A 22 -12.62 -2.35 -6.02
N VAL A 23 -12.60 -3.08 -4.91
CA VAL A 23 -12.82 -4.54 -4.88
C VAL A 23 -14.26 -4.88 -5.24
N ASP A 24 -15.25 -4.17 -4.71
CA ASP A 24 -16.68 -4.33 -5.08
C ASP A 24 -16.93 -4.09 -6.58
N ARG A 25 -16.20 -3.14 -7.18
CA ARG A 25 -16.27 -2.88 -8.62
C ARG A 25 -15.65 -4.03 -9.42
N LEU A 26 -14.54 -4.60 -8.95
CA LEU A 26 -13.89 -5.74 -9.60
C LEU A 26 -14.73 -7.01 -9.47
N GLU A 27 -15.38 -7.24 -8.33
CA GLU A 27 -16.29 -8.37 -8.10
C GLU A 27 -17.37 -8.45 -9.19
N LYS A 28 -17.99 -7.32 -9.52
CA LYS A 28 -19.01 -7.22 -10.58
C LYS A 28 -18.50 -7.63 -11.97
N LEU A 29 -17.19 -7.67 -12.16
CA LEU A 29 -16.53 -8.06 -13.42
C LEU A 29 -16.17 -9.55 -13.47
N LEU A 30 -16.11 -10.24 -12.34
CA LEU A 30 -15.71 -11.65 -12.24
C LEU A 30 -16.89 -12.62 -12.37
N PRO A 31 -16.62 -13.90 -12.70
CA PRO A 31 -17.61 -14.97 -12.57
C PRO A 31 -18.05 -15.15 -11.11
N ASP A 32 -19.33 -15.45 -10.91
CA ASP A 32 -19.89 -15.77 -9.58
C ASP A 32 -19.48 -17.19 -9.17
N ARG A 33 -18.28 -17.30 -8.57
CA ARG A 33 -17.63 -18.54 -8.13
C ARG A 33 -16.80 -18.28 -6.89
N GLU A 34 -16.73 -19.26 -5.98
CA GLU A 34 -15.97 -19.19 -4.72
C GLU A 34 -14.49 -18.82 -4.92
N ASP A 35 -13.86 -19.39 -5.96
CA ASP A 35 -12.46 -19.11 -6.27
C ASP A 35 -12.19 -17.68 -6.77
N SER A 36 -13.24 -16.95 -7.18
CA SER A 36 -13.16 -15.53 -7.53
C SER A 36 -13.24 -14.66 -6.27
N ALA A 37 -14.12 -15.00 -5.33
CA ALA A 37 -14.21 -14.34 -4.02
C ALA A 37 -12.88 -14.43 -3.26
N ILE A 38 -12.25 -15.62 -3.22
CA ILE A 38 -10.95 -15.81 -2.57
C ILE A 38 -9.87 -14.89 -3.18
N VAL A 39 -9.84 -14.74 -4.51
CA VAL A 39 -8.87 -13.84 -5.16
C VAL A 39 -9.12 -12.38 -4.77
N LEU A 40 -10.38 -11.97 -4.63
CA LEU A 40 -10.74 -10.61 -4.22
C LEU A 40 -10.34 -10.32 -2.78
N ASP A 41 -10.61 -11.24 -1.85
CA ASP A 41 -10.21 -11.11 -0.44
C ASP A 41 -8.70 -10.88 -0.33
N PHE A 42 -7.92 -11.68 -1.06
CA PHE A 42 -6.48 -11.51 -1.07
C PHE A 42 -6.01 -10.21 -1.74
N ILE A 43 -6.70 -9.71 -2.77
CA ILE A 43 -6.37 -8.39 -3.35
C ILE A 43 -6.64 -7.30 -2.33
N GLU A 44 -7.75 -7.40 -1.59
CA GLU A 44 -8.12 -6.45 -0.55
C GLU A 44 -7.06 -6.43 0.56
N ASP A 45 -6.62 -7.61 1.01
CA ASP A 45 -5.58 -7.75 2.03
C ASP A 45 -4.22 -7.24 1.54
N ASP A 46 -3.77 -7.63 0.34
CA ASP A 46 -2.51 -7.16 -0.26
C ASP A 46 -2.51 -5.61 -0.36
N LEU A 47 -3.64 -5.00 -0.72
CA LEU A 47 -3.77 -3.54 -0.79
C LEU A 47 -3.72 -2.88 0.60
N ARG A 48 -4.38 -3.45 1.61
CA ARG A 48 -4.33 -2.94 2.99
C ARG A 48 -2.92 -3.04 3.54
N GLU A 49 -2.27 -4.18 3.40
CA GLU A 49 -0.90 -4.41 3.85
C GLU A 49 0.07 -3.46 3.15
N GLY A 50 -0.10 -3.25 1.84
CA GLY A 50 0.72 -2.31 1.07
C GLY A 50 0.59 -0.87 1.56
N LEU A 51 -0.63 -0.40 1.85
CA LEU A 51 -0.85 0.95 2.38
C LEU A 51 -0.32 1.12 3.81
N ASP A 52 -0.50 0.11 4.66
CA ASP A 52 0.04 0.09 6.02
C ASP A 52 1.57 0.19 6.01
N ALA A 53 2.21 -0.60 5.16
CA ALA A 53 3.66 -0.56 4.96
C ALA A 53 4.16 0.77 4.40
N ILE A 54 3.44 1.39 3.46
CA ILE A 54 3.75 2.75 2.97
C ILE A 54 3.65 3.77 4.11
N SER A 55 2.61 3.69 4.93
CA SER A 55 2.40 4.62 6.06
C SER A 55 3.55 4.56 7.06
N GLU A 56 4.11 3.38 7.32
CA GLU A 56 5.28 3.24 8.19
C GLU A 56 6.55 3.83 7.57
N VAL A 57 6.73 3.70 6.25
CA VAL A 57 7.84 4.37 5.54
C VAL A 57 7.68 5.90 5.62
N GLU A 58 6.47 6.41 5.39
CA GLU A 58 6.17 7.85 5.54
C GLU A 58 6.41 8.34 6.97
N ALA A 59 6.03 7.56 7.98
CA ALA A 59 6.26 7.86 9.38
C ALA A 59 7.76 8.01 9.69
N HIS A 60 8.60 7.09 9.18
CA HIS A 60 10.06 7.19 9.37
C HIS A 60 10.64 8.51 8.82
N PHE A 61 10.24 8.93 7.62
CA PHE A 61 10.69 10.22 7.07
C PHE A 61 10.13 11.41 7.85
N THR A 62 8.91 11.30 8.36
CA THR A 62 8.30 12.33 9.22
C THR A 62 9.08 12.48 10.51
N ASP A 63 9.45 11.37 11.16
CA ASP A 63 10.25 11.37 12.39
C ASP A 63 11.64 11.99 12.17
N ILE A 64 12.28 11.73 11.02
CA ILE A 64 13.53 12.40 10.63
C ILE A 64 13.30 13.91 10.48
N LEU A 65 12.27 14.33 9.75
CA LEU A 65 11.97 15.75 9.56
C LEU A 65 11.69 16.45 10.88
N ASP A 66 10.96 15.83 11.79
CA ASP A 66 10.67 16.36 13.12
C ASP A 66 11.93 16.45 13.98
N THR A 67 12.81 15.44 13.88
CA THR A 67 14.13 15.47 14.53
C THR A 67 14.97 16.65 14.03
N LEU A 68 14.98 16.91 12.73
CA LEU A 68 15.73 18.00 12.11
C LEU A 68 15.14 19.39 12.38
N ARG A 69 13.82 19.47 12.61
CA ARG A 69 13.11 20.71 12.94
C ARG A 69 13.15 21.07 14.43
N ALA A 70 13.58 20.14 15.28
CA ALA A 70 13.63 20.38 16.72
C ALA A 70 14.53 21.57 17.08
N ASP A 71 14.10 22.39 18.05
CA ASP A 71 14.82 23.59 18.52
C ASP A 71 16.28 23.31 18.90
N LYS A 72 16.57 22.09 19.35
CA LYS A 72 17.93 21.61 19.60
C LYS A 72 18.14 20.20 19.06
N VAL A 73 18.86 20.12 17.95
CA VAL A 73 19.41 18.88 17.40
C VAL A 73 20.67 18.51 18.17
N THR A 74 20.86 17.21 18.43
CA THR A 74 22.06 16.68 19.10
C THR A 74 22.61 15.50 18.29
N PRO A 75 23.93 15.20 18.36
CA PRO A 75 24.51 14.08 17.63
C PRO A 75 23.82 12.74 17.91
N ILE A 76 23.44 12.47 19.16
CA ILE A 76 22.76 11.21 19.51
C ILE A 76 21.38 11.09 18.84
N LYS A 77 20.57 12.16 18.85
CA LYS A 77 19.28 12.18 18.15
C LYS A 77 19.43 11.96 16.64
N LEU A 78 20.51 12.44 16.03
CA LEU A 78 20.77 12.20 14.61
C LEU A 78 21.15 10.74 14.33
N LEU A 79 21.91 10.11 15.23
CA LEU A 79 22.24 8.69 15.12
C LEU A 79 21.01 7.81 15.33
N ASP A 80 20.18 8.13 16.32
CA ASP A 80 18.93 7.41 16.59
C ASP A 80 17.95 7.54 15.40
N ALA A 81 17.80 8.74 14.84
CA ALA A 81 16.95 8.96 13.66
C ALA A 81 17.50 8.33 12.38
N ALA A 82 18.81 8.05 12.33
CA ALA A 82 19.45 7.36 11.21
C ALA A 82 19.30 5.83 11.29
N GLU A 83 18.71 5.27 12.36
CA GLU A 83 18.38 3.85 12.40
C GLU A 83 17.36 3.50 11.31
N ASP A 84 17.79 2.73 10.32
CA ASP A 84 17.05 2.46 9.10
C ASP A 84 16.48 1.02 9.03
N PHE A 85 16.84 0.15 9.98
CA PHE A 85 16.46 -1.27 9.94
C PHE A 85 14.95 -1.48 9.76
N ARG A 86 14.12 -0.70 10.46
CA ARG A 86 12.65 -0.83 10.34
C ARG A 86 12.15 -0.40 8.96
N VAL A 87 12.62 0.74 8.45
CA VAL A 87 12.17 1.24 7.14
C VAL A 87 12.66 0.34 6.01
N LEU A 88 13.88 -0.19 6.10
CA LEU A 88 14.43 -1.13 5.12
C LEU A 88 13.62 -2.43 5.07
N ASN A 89 13.31 -3.03 6.23
CA ASN A 89 12.44 -4.20 6.29
C ASN A 89 11.06 -3.93 5.68
N ARG A 90 10.51 -2.73 5.89
CA ARG A 90 9.19 -2.37 5.34
C ARG A 90 9.22 -2.16 3.83
N ILE A 91 10.31 -1.61 3.30
CA ILE A 91 10.56 -1.52 1.85
C ILE A 91 10.71 -2.91 1.23
N GLU A 92 11.46 -3.82 1.86
CA GLU A 92 11.57 -5.21 1.39
C GLU A 92 10.21 -5.93 1.42
N TYR A 93 9.42 -5.72 2.47
CA TYR A 93 8.07 -6.24 2.56
C TYR A 93 7.16 -5.69 1.45
N LEU A 94 7.24 -4.40 1.13
CA LEU A 94 6.51 -3.81 0.00
C LEU A 94 6.83 -4.50 -1.33
N MET A 95 8.08 -4.93 -1.55
CA MET A 95 8.43 -5.69 -2.76
C MET A 95 7.66 -7.01 -2.83
N VAL A 96 7.47 -7.69 -1.69
CA VAL A 96 6.71 -8.95 -1.58
C VAL A 96 5.23 -8.69 -1.87
N VAL A 97 4.63 -7.70 -1.20
CA VAL A 97 3.21 -7.33 -1.39
C VAL A 97 2.93 -6.95 -2.84
N VAL A 98 3.78 -6.14 -3.47
CA VAL A 98 3.63 -5.76 -4.89
C VAL A 98 3.71 -6.97 -5.82
N ALA A 99 4.61 -7.92 -5.52
CA ALA A 99 4.72 -9.15 -6.31
C ALA A 99 3.48 -10.05 -6.18
N GLN A 100 2.92 -10.15 -4.97
CA GLN A 100 1.67 -10.88 -4.69
C GLN A 100 0.49 -10.21 -5.41
N LEU A 101 0.33 -8.90 -5.25
CA LEU A 101 -0.73 -8.13 -5.90
C LEU A 101 -0.68 -8.29 -7.43
N ARG A 102 0.51 -8.19 -8.04
CA ARG A 102 0.69 -8.44 -9.49
C ARG A 102 0.20 -9.83 -9.90
N ARG A 103 0.49 -10.87 -9.12
CA ARG A 103 0.03 -12.24 -9.38
C ARG A 103 -1.49 -12.32 -9.27
N ARG A 104 -2.10 -11.74 -8.22
CA ARG A 104 -3.56 -11.76 -8.02
C ARG A 104 -4.30 -11.01 -9.11
N LEU A 105 -3.82 -9.83 -9.50
CA LEU A 105 -4.39 -9.07 -10.62
C LEU A 105 -4.33 -9.86 -11.92
N SER A 106 -3.24 -10.61 -12.14
CA SER A 106 -3.14 -11.51 -13.29
C SER A 106 -4.16 -12.66 -13.23
N GLN A 107 -4.42 -13.20 -12.03
CA GLN A 107 -5.46 -14.22 -11.80
C GLN A 107 -6.87 -13.66 -12.04
N ALA A 108 -7.18 -12.48 -11.50
CA ALA A 108 -8.45 -11.79 -11.72
C ALA A 108 -8.67 -11.52 -13.21
N ALA A 109 -7.65 -11.03 -13.93
CA ALA A 109 -7.71 -10.83 -15.37
C ALA A 109 -7.97 -12.13 -16.15
N GLY A 110 -7.40 -13.26 -15.71
CA GLY A 110 -7.70 -14.58 -16.25
C GLY A 110 -9.17 -14.95 -16.08
N LYS A 111 -9.69 -14.81 -14.85
CA LYS A 111 -11.09 -15.08 -14.49
C LYS A 111 -12.09 -14.21 -15.25
N MET A 112 -11.76 -12.93 -15.49
CA MET A 112 -12.60 -12.04 -16.31
C MET A 112 -12.81 -12.57 -17.73
N ARG A 113 -11.82 -13.26 -18.31
CA ARG A 113 -11.92 -13.85 -19.66
C ARG A 113 -12.76 -15.12 -19.70
N GLU A 114 -12.92 -15.80 -18.57
CA GLU A 114 -13.78 -16.98 -18.44
C GLU A 114 -15.26 -16.62 -18.31
N ARG A 115 -15.57 -15.34 -18.10
CA ARG A 115 -16.94 -14.87 -18.01
C ARG A 115 -17.60 -15.02 -19.39
N PRO A 116 -18.66 -15.85 -19.53
CA PRO A 116 -19.35 -15.97 -20.80
C PRO A 116 -19.94 -14.61 -21.18
N VAL A 117 -19.69 -14.19 -22.43
CA VAL A 117 -20.35 -13.03 -23.03
C VAL A 117 -21.85 -13.31 -23.00
N ARG A 118 -22.61 -12.50 -22.26
CA ARG A 118 -24.07 -12.52 -22.32
C ARG A 118 -24.55 -11.84 -23.59
#